data_AF-A0A2E8DYK2-F1
#
_entry.id   AF-A0A2E8DYK2-F1
#
_cell.length_a   1.000
_cell.length_b   1.000
_cell.length_c   1.000
_cell.angle_alpha   90.00
_cell.angle_beta   90.00
_cell.angle_gamma   90.00
#
_symmetry.space_group_name_H-M   'P 1'
#
loop_
_entity.id
_entity.type
_entity.pdbx_description
1 polymer ?
#
loop_
_entity_poly.entity_id
_entity_poly.type
_entity_poly.pdbx_seq_one_letter_code
_entity_poly.pdbx_strand_id
1 'polypeptide(L)'
;MIWEDIYAIHYLVLLISFAESAKDQPNVPLKKIIWDIDSAPMVLISSGHFQMGANEDENESFMKDAHPAHPVELDAFYMDMFEVTIGQYKKFLQITGHKTLPDWISEFSPTDNHPVVGVSWDDAVSYAKWAGKRLPTEAEWEYAARGGLAGQRYLWGNDKPNGSQCNYADKNADAILTQGNPDFNWADFGR
;
A
#
# COMPACT_ATOMS: atom_id res chain seq x y z
N MET A 1 -9.04 9.21 -22.74
CA MET A 1 -8.38 8.22 -23.63
C MET A 1 -6.96 8.73 -23.80
N ILE A 2 -6.00 8.39 -22.95
CA ILE A 2 -5.61 7.08 -22.41
C ILE A 2 -4.60 7.40 -21.28
N TRP A 3 -4.99 7.44 -19.99
CA TRP A 3 -4.05 7.64 -18.85
C TRP A 3 -4.58 7.13 -17.49
N GLU A 4 -5.48 6.13 -17.45
CA GLU A 4 -5.92 5.52 -16.17
C GLU A 4 -5.37 4.10 -15.92
N ASP A 5 -4.46 3.60 -16.77
CA ASP A 5 -4.22 2.14 -16.84
C ASP A 5 -2.96 1.57 -16.14
N ILE A 6 -2.08 2.34 -15.46
CA ILE A 6 -0.84 1.73 -14.90
C ILE A 6 -0.36 2.29 -13.55
N TYR A 7 -1.25 2.64 -12.61
CA TYR A 7 -0.81 2.93 -11.23
C TYR A 7 -1.55 2.18 -10.12
N ALA A 8 -2.55 1.36 -10.46
CA ALA A 8 -3.34 0.64 -9.46
C ALA A 8 -2.76 -0.73 -9.01
N ILE A 9 -1.65 -1.22 -9.56
CA ILE A 9 -1.16 -2.60 -9.30
C ILE A 9 0.35 -2.68 -8.97
N HIS A 10 1.07 -1.57 -8.76
CA HIS A 10 2.53 -1.65 -8.49
C HIS A 10 3.11 -0.77 -7.38
N TYR A 11 2.30 -0.39 -6.38
CA TYR A 11 2.84 -0.01 -5.07
C TYR A 11 2.40 -1.03 -4.03
N LEU A 12 2.94 -2.23 -4.19
CA LEU A 12 2.94 -3.29 -3.20
C LEU A 12 3.97 -2.93 -2.12
N VAL A 13 3.60 -3.21 -0.87
CA VAL A 13 4.42 -3.20 0.35
C VAL A 13 4.55 -1.86 1.03
N LEU A 14 3.86 -1.74 2.17
CA LEU A 14 4.45 -1.30 3.45
C LEU A 14 3.37 -1.14 4.51
N LEU A 15 3.28 -2.08 5.46
CA LEU A 15 2.71 -1.82 6.79
C LEU A 15 3.13 -2.90 7.81
N ILE A 16 4.41 -3.27 7.86
CA ILE A 16 4.95 -4.10 8.96
C ILE A 16 5.81 -3.31 9.97
N SER A 17 6.25 -2.07 9.68
CA SER A 17 7.20 -1.37 10.57
C SER A 17 6.63 -0.19 11.37
N PHE A 18 5.33 -0.20 11.72
CA PHE A 18 4.74 0.89 12.53
C PHE A 18 5.11 0.85 14.03
N ALA A 19 5.94 -0.09 14.49
CA ALA A 19 6.13 -0.30 15.93
C ALA A 19 7.36 0.37 16.57
N GLU A 20 8.37 0.85 15.83
CA GLU A 20 9.65 1.22 16.49
C GLU A 20 10.23 2.63 16.23
N SER A 21 9.70 3.43 15.30
CA SER A 21 10.33 4.73 14.93
C SER A 21 9.66 6.00 15.47
N ALA A 22 8.55 5.92 16.20
CA ALA A 22 7.89 7.10 16.78
C ALA A 22 8.33 7.35 18.23
N LYS A 23 9.56 7.86 18.43
CA LYS A 23 10.07 8.17 19.79
C LYS A 23 9.71 9.56 20.32
N ASP A 24 9.17 10.48 19.50
CA ASP A 24 8.95 11.89 19.91
C ASP A 24 7.59 12.51 19.57
N GLN A 25 6.59 11.72 19.14
CA GLN A 25 5.20 12.19 19.04
C GLN A 25 4.42 11.67 20.25
N PRO A 26 3.55 12.47 20.91
CA PRO A 26 2.71 11.95 21.98
C PRO A 26 1.91 10.77 21.44
N ASN A 27 2.13 9.60 22.04
CA ASN A 27 1.55 8.32 21.65
C ASN A 27 0.03 8.34 21.90
N VAL A 28 -0.72 9.02 21.04
CA VAL A 28 -2.17 8.97 21.02
C VAL A 28 -2.52 7.58 20.49
N PRO A 29 -3.11 6.69 21.30
CA PRO A 29 -3.44 5.35 20.84
C PRO A 29 -4.42 5.46 19.67
N LEU A 30 -3.99 5.00 18.49
CA LEU A 30 -4.83 5.00 17.31
C LEU A 30 -6.10 4.18 17.58
N LYS A 31 -7.27 4.76 17.26
CA LYS A 31 -8.55 4.08 17.45
C LYS A 31 -8.70 3.01 16.38
N LYS A 32 -8.49 1.75 16.75
CA LYS A 32 -8.62 0.57 15.88
C LYS A 32 -10.02 -0.05 15.99
N ILE A 33 -10.54 -0.56 14.88
CA ILE A 33 -11.80 -1.30 14.80
C ILE A 33 -11.61 -2.56 13.95
N ILE A 34 -12.50 -3.54 14.08
CA ILE A 34 -12.64 -4.63 13.11
C ILE A 34 -13.88 -4.31 12.27
N TRP A 35 -13.73 -4.31 10.95
CA TRP A 35 -14.83 -4.04 10.03
C TRP A 35 -15.66 -5.29 9.80
N ASP A 36 -16.97 -5.23 10.05
CA ASP A 36 -17.80 -6.42 10.16
C ASP A 36 -17.93 -7.22 8.85
N ILE A 37 -17.90 -6.55 7.69
CA ILE A 37 -18.18 -7.20 6.40
C ILE A 37 -17.04 -8.12 5.94
N ASP A 38 -15.79 -7.65 6.01
CA ASP A 38 -14.62 -8.40 5.54
C ASP A 38 -13.69 -8.86 6.69
N SER A 39 -14.02 -8.48 7.93
CA SER A 39 -13.22 -8.73 9.13
C SER A 39 -11.84 -8.04 9.10
N ALA A 40 -11.66 -6.99 8.28
CA ALA A 40 -10.40 -6.25 8.22
C ALA A 40 -10.20 -5.37 9.46
N PRO A 41 -8.99 -5.36 10.07
CA PRO A 41 -8.66 -4.33 11.04
C PRO A 41 -8.49 -2.98 10.33
N MET A 42 -9.19 -1.97 10.81
CA MET A 42 -9.07 -0.58 10.34
C MET A 42 -8.59 0.32 11.46
N VAL A 43 -7.95 1.41 11.08
CA VAL A 43 -7.44 2.42 11.99
C VAL A 43 -8.01 3.78 11.64
N LEU A 44 -8.39 4.55 12.68
CA LEU A 44 -8.76 5.95 12.51
C LEU A 44 -7.51 6.78 12.22
N ILE A 45 -7.48 7.39 11.06
CA ILE A 45 -6.57 8.47 10.71
C ILE A 45 -7.25 9.78 11.13
N SER A 46 -6.62 10.51 12.05
CA SER A 46 -7.14 11.79 12.55
C SER A 46 -7.19 12.83 11.43
N SER A 47 -8.09 13.80 11.54
CA SER A 47 -8.07 14.97 10.65
C SER A 47 -6.79 15.77 10.84
N GLY A 48 -6.39 16.50 9.81
CA GLY A 48 -5.21 17.33 9.87
C GLY A 48 -4.86 17.97 8.53
N HIS A 49 -3.69 18.57 8.49
CA HIS A 49 -3.12 19.14 7.27
C HIS A 49 -1.68 18.65 7.10
N PHE A 50 -1.23 18.57 5.85
CA PHE A 50 0.15 18.20 5.51
C PHE A 50 0.57 18.81 4.17
N GLN A 51 1.86 18.73 3.87
CA GLN A 51 2.38 19.02 2.53
C GLN A 51 2.35 17.73 1.71
N MET A 52 1.47 17.68 0.71
CA MET A 52 1.37 16.59 -0.25
C MET A 52 2.35 16.82 -1.39
N GLY A 53 3.06 15.76 -1.82
CA GLY A 53 4.04 15.81 -2.89
C GLY A 53 5.51 15.77 -2.44
N ALA A 54 6.41 15.85 -3.41
CA ALA A 54 7.86 15.75 -3.22
C ALA A 54 8.45 17.05 -2.64
N ASN A 55 9.48 16.93 -1.79
CA ASN A 55 10.19 18.09 -1.27
C ASN A 55 11.02 18.75 -2.37
N GLU A 56 11.25 20.07 -2.30
CA GLU A 56 11.98 20.85 -3.32
C GLU A 56 13.37 20.29 -3.70
N ASP A 57 14.05 19.60 -2.79
CA ASP A 57 15.37 19.00 -3.00
C ASP A 57 15.30 17.64 -3.73
N GLU A 58 14.13 17.02 -3.83
CA GLU A 58 13.88 15.74 -4.51
C GLU A 58 13.68 15.93 -6.02
N ASN A 59 14.77 16.24 -6.71
CA ASN A 59 14.76 16.63 -8.13
C ASN A 59 14.91 15.46 -9.11
N GLU A 60 14.66 14.22 -8.67
CA GLU A 60 14.70 13.08 -9.57
C GLU A 60 13.64 13.17 -10.67
N SER A 61 14.01 12.82 -11.90
CA SER A 61 13.13 12.99 -13.07
C SER A 61 11.79 12.25 -12.96
N PHE A 62 11.76 11.13 -12.24
CA PHE A 62 10.55 10.35 -11.99
C PHE A 62 9.62 10.97 -10.93
N MET A 63 10.11 11.92 -10.11
CA MET A 63 9.31 12.66 -9.12
C MET A 63 8.67 13.93 -9.69
N LYS A 64 8.86 14.22 -10.99
CA LYS A 64 8.40 15.47 -11.60
C LYS A 64 6.90 15.73 -11.37
N ASP A 65 6.08 14.69 -11.44
CA ASP A 65 4.63 14.82 -11.28
C ASP A 65 4.18 14.90 -9.81
N ALA A 66 5.10 14.64 -8.86
CA ALA A 66 4.88 14.86 -7.44
C ALA A 66 5.22 16.30 -6.98
N HIS A 67 5.69 17.16 -7.91
CA HIS A 67 6.03 18.56 -7.63
C HIS A 67 4.96 19.54 -8.15
N PRO A 68 4.81 20.72 -7.50
CA PRO A 68 5.41 21.09 -6.23
C PRO A 68 4.62 20.53 -5.04
N ALA A 69 5.30 20.41 -3.89
CA ALA A 69 4.59 20.17 -2.63
C ALA A 69 3.56 21.28 -2.38
N HIS A 70 2.37 20.89 -1.89
CA HIS A 70 1.28 21.84 -1.61
C HIS A 70 0.49 21.43 -0.36
N PRO A 71 -0.11 22.41 0.36
CA PRO A 71 -0.89 22.11 1.55
C PRO A 71 -2.21 21.42 1.18
N VAL A 72 -2.52 20.34 1.90
CA VAL A 72 -3.82 19.65 1.85
C VAL A 72 -4.37 19.51 3.26
N GLU A 73 -5.67 19.73 3.41
CA GLU A 73 -6.42 19.49 4.65
C GLU A 73 -7.37 18.30 4.44
N LEU A 74 -7.42 17.40 5.42
CA LEU A 74 -8.25 16.20 5.40
C LEU A 74 -9.07 16.10 6.68
N ASP A 75 -10.33 15.71 6.54
CA ASP A 75 -11.15 15.22 7.65
C ASP A 75 -10.65 13.86 8.14
N ALA A 76 -11.11 13.43 9.32
CA ALA A 76 -10.75 12.14 9.86
C ALA A 76 -11.44 11.02 9.06
N PHE A 77 -10.72 9.93 8.78
CA PHE A 77 -11.24 8.79 8.05
C PHE A 77 -10.67 7.48 8.61
N TYR A 78 -11.37 6.38 8.35
CA TYR A 78 -10.85 5.03 8.63
C TYR A 78 -10.14 4.48 7.41
N MET A 79 -9.02 3.80 7.62
CA MET A 79 -8.26 3.10 6.59
C MET A 79 -7.94 1.68 7.04
N ASP A 80 -7.94 0.71 6.12
CA ASP A 80 -7.49 -0.64 6.41
C ASP A 80 -6.03 -0.62 6.86
N MET A 81 -5.69 -1.40 7.89
CA MET A 81 -4.33 -1.47 8.42
C MET A 81 -3.37 -2.29 7.52
N PHE A 82 -3.93 -3.11 6.64
CA PHE A 82 -3.19 -3.98 5.74
C PHE A 82 -3.89 -3.99 4.38
N GLU A 83 -3.18 -4.39 3.34
CA GLU A 83 -3.78 -4.66 2.05
C GLU A 83 -4.88 -5.74 2.17
N VAL A 84 -5.88 -5.65 1.29
CA VAL A 84 -6.93 -6.67 1.21
C VAL A 84 -6.29 -8.02 0.94
N THR A 85 -6.61 -9.03 1.74
CA THR A 85 -5.99 -10.35 1.61
C THR A 85 -6.74 -11.25 0.63
N ILE A 86 -6.06 -12.29 0.13
CA ILE A 86 -6.68 -13.36 -0.66
C ILE A 86 -7.90 -13.97 0.05
N GLY A 87 -7.82 -14.20 1.37
CA GLY A 87 -8.93 -14.75 2.15
C GLY A 87 -10.14 -13.82 2.21
N GLN A 88 -9.91 -12.52 2.35
CA GLN A 88 -10.97 -11.51 2.32
C GLN A 88 -11.62 -11.42 0.94
N TYR A 89 -10.81 -11.37 -0.11
CA TYR A 89 -11.30 -11.33 -1.48
C TYR A 89 -12.07 -12.59 -1.89
N LYS A 90 -11.65 -13.78 -1.42
CA LYS A 90 -12.41 -15.04 -1.63
C LYS A 90 -13.82 -14.98 -1.04
N LYS A 91 -14.02 -14.34 0.12
CA LYS A 91 -15.37 -14.12 0.70
C LYS A 91 -16.22 -13.25 -0.23
N PHE A 92 -15.64 -12.17 -0.76
CA PHE A 92 -16.29 -11.31 -1.74
C PHE A 92 -16.73 -12.10 -2.98
N LEU A 93 -15.83 -12.91 -3.56
CA LEU A 93 -16.15 -13.75 -4.72
C LEU A 93 -17.29 -14.74 -4.43
N GLN A 94 -17.24 -15.40 -3.26
CA GLN A 94 -18.25 -16.38 -2.86
C GLN A 94 -19.64 -15.77 -2.71
N ILE A 95 -19.73 -14.54 -2.20
CA ILE A 95 -21.01 -13.87 -1.93
C ILE A 95 -21.59 -13.21 -3.18
N THR A 96 -20.74 -12.62 -4.01
CA THR A 96 -21.18 -11.78 -5.14
C THR A 96 -21.20 -12.52 -6.48
N GLY A 97 -20.47 -13.62 -6.61
CA GLY A 97 -20.25 -14.28 -7.90
C GLY A 97 -19.38 -13.47 -8.86
N HIS A 98 -18.59 -12.52 -8.34
CA HIS A 98 -17.66 -11.72 -9.14
C HIS A 98 -16.58 -12.59 -9.82
N LYS A 99 -15.90 -12.04 -10.82
CA LYS A 99 -14.88 -12.75 -11.61
C LYS A 99 -13.77 -13.29 -10.70
N THR A 100 -13.39 -14.55 -10.92
CA THR A 100 -12.32 -15.22 -10.18
C THR A 100 -10.95 -14.63 -10.46
N LEU A 101 -10.04 -14.83 -9.51
CA LEU A 101 -8.64 -14.42 -9.65
C LEU A 101 -7.93 -15.29 -10.72
N PRO A 102 -6.92 -14.74 -11.44
CA PRO A 102 -6.10 -15.52 -12.36
C PRO A 102 -5.33 -16.64 -11.66
N ASP A 103 -5.05 -17.77 -12.32
CA ASP A 103 -4.38 -18.91 -11.66
C ASP A 103 -2.94 -18.59 -11.18
N TRP A 104 -2.24 -17.70 -11.89
CA TRP A 104 -0.85 -17.32 -11.60
C TRP A 104 -0.68 -16.61 -10.25
N ILE A 105 -1.75 -16.09 -9.63
CA ILE A 105 -1.62 -15.40 -8.33
C ILE A 105 -1.06 -16.32 -7.25
N SER A 106 -1.26 -17.63 -7.39
CA SER A 106 -0.82 -18.64 -6.41
C SER A 106 0.70 -18.71 -6.28
N GLU A 107 1.44 -18.23 -7.28
CA GLU A 107 2.90 -18.13 -7.26
C GLU A 107 3.40 -17.00 -6.37
N PHE A 108 2.69 -15.86 -6.35
CA PHE A 108 3.11 -14.64 -5.64
C PHE A 108 2.33 -14.36 -4.35
N SER A 109 1.14 -14.94 -4.21
CA SER A 109 0.25 -14.77 -3.06
C SER A 109 -0.38 -16.12 -2.67
N PRO A 110 0.45 -17.08 -2.20
CA PRO A 110 0.05 -18.48 -2.07
C PRO A 110 -0.93 -18.77 -0.93
N THR A 111 -1.12 -17.85 0.02
CA THR A 111 -1.97 -18.08 1.20
C THR A 111 -3.01 -16.98 1.38
N ASP A 112 -4.06 -17.30 2.15
CA ASP A 112 -5.17 -16.39 2.44
C ASP A 112 -4.77 -15.11 3.19
N ASN A 113 -3.57 -15.07 3.77
CA ASN A 113 -3.03 -13.90 4.47
C ASN A 113 -2.19 -12.99 3.57
N HIS A 114 -1.88 -13.40 2.34
CA HIS A 114 -1.16 -12.55 1.40
C HIS A 114 -2.09 -11.48 0.81
N PRO A 115 -1.56 -10.31 0.43
CA PRO A 115 -2.30 -9.32 -0.35
C PRO A 115 -2.89 -9.94 -1.63
N VAL A 116 -4.09 -9.53 -2.00
CA VAL A 116 -4.65 -9.90 -3.30
C VAL A 116 -3.92 -9.15 -4.41
N VAL A 117 -3.53 -9.88 -5.46
CA VAL A 117 -2.90 -9.35 -6.67
C VAL A 117 -3.69 -9.81 -7.90
N GLY A 118 -3.40 -9.22 -9.07
CA GLY A 118 -4.08 -9.58 -10.32
C GLY A 118 -5.55 -9.11 -10.39
N VAL A 119 -5.88 -8.06 -9.64
CA VAL A 119 -7.18 -7.38 -9.65
C VAL A 119 -7.06 -6.03 -10.35
N SER A 120 -8.06 -5.66 -11.15
CA SER A 120 -8.13 -4.33 -11.77
C SER A 120 -8.63 -3.27 -10.79
N TRP A 121 -8.57 -2.00 -11.21
CA TRP A 121 -9.18 -0.91 -10.44
C TRP A 121 -10.69 -1.12 -10.23
N ASP A 122 -11.42 -1.56 -11.27
CA ASP A 122 -12.85 -1.86 -11.19
C ASP A 122 -13.16 -2.99 -10.21
N ASP A 123 -12.29 -4.00 -10.14
CA ASP A 123 -12.38 -5.08 -9.17
C ASP A 123 -12.21 -4.56 -7.74
N ALA A 124 -11.21 -3.70 -7.51
CA ALA A 124 -10.94 -3.09 -6.22
C ALA A 124 -12.10 -2.18 -5.76
N VAL A 125 -12.69 -1.40 -6.67
CA VAL A 125 -13.90 -0.61 -6.41
C VAL A 125 -15.10 -1.49 -6.09
N SER A 126 -15.27 -2.59 -6.82
CA SER A 126 -16.37 -3.54 -6.59
C SER A 126 -16.24 -4.21 -5.22
N TYR A 127 -15.03 -4.63 -4.85
CA TYR A 127 -14.72 -5.13 -3.52
C TYR A 127 -15.02 -4.09 -2.43
N ALA A 128 -14.51 -2.85 -2.59
CA ALA A 128 -14.72 -1.80 -1.60
C ALA A 128 -16.21 -1.50 -1.40
N LYS A 129 -16.98 -1.40 -2.49
CA LYS A 129 -18.43 -1.22 -2.43
C LYS A 129 -19.14 -2.37 -1.73
N TRP A 130 -18.80 -3.61 -2.06
CA TRP A 130 -19.35 -4.79 -1.38
C TRP A 130 -19.04 -4.79 0.11
N ALA A 131 -17.80 -4.42 0.47
CA ALA A 131 -17.36 -4.31 1.85
C ALA A 131 -18.02 -3.14 2.60
N GLY A 132 -18.79 -2.25 1.94
CA GLY A 132 -19.32 -1.03 2.56
C GLY A 132 -18.24 0.03 2.82
N LYS A 133 -17.15 0.00 2.05
CA LYS A 133 -15.99 0.89 2.09
C LYS A 133 -15.88 1.69 0.79
N ARG A 134 -14.78 2.41 0.63
CA ARG A 134 -14.33 3.05 -0.62
C ARG A 134 -12.82 2.94 -0.74
N LEU A 135 -12.30 3.19 -1.95
CA LEU A 135 -10.87 3.43 -2.11
C LEU A 135 -10.47 4.75 -1.44
N PRO A 136 -9.23 4.85 -0.92
CA PRO A 136 -8.68 6.13 -0.48
C PRO A 136 -8.47 7.04 -1.69
N THR A 137 -8.53 8.35 -1.46
CA THR A 137 -7.96 9.31 -2.40
C THR A 137 -6.43 9.26 -2.31
N GLU A 138 -5.73 9.78 -3.32
CA GLU A 138 -4.27 9.88 -3.31
C GLU A 138 -3.76 10.68 -2.10
N ALA A 139 -4.42 11.80 -1.78
CA ALA A 139 -4.09 12.62 -0.62
C ALA A 139 -4.28 11.87 0.71
N GLU A 140 -5.37 11.14 0.88
CA GLU A 140 -5.60 10.30 2.07
C GLU A 140 -4.55 9.20 2.19
N TRP A 141 -4.18 8.58 1.06
CA TRP A 141 -3.16 7.55 1.03
C TRP A 141 -1.80 8.11 1.45
N GLU A 142 -1.35 9.23 0.87
CA GLU A 142 -0.07 9.84 1.21
C GLU A 142 -0.05 10.33 2.66
N TYR A 143 -1.13 10.95 3.13
CA TYR A 143 -1.26 11.41 4.51
C TYR A 143 -1.12 10.27 5.52
N ALA A 144 -1.83 9.16 5.27
CA ALA A 144 -1.75 7.96 6.10
C ALA A 144 -0.35 7.32 6.05
N ALA A 145 0.24 7.23 4.85
CA ALA A 145 1.55 6.66 4.61
C ALA A 145 2.64 7.44 5.37
N ARG A 146 2.61 8.78 5.33
CA ARG A 146 3.56 9.63 6.06
C ARG A 146 3.53 9.43 7.56
N GLY A 147 2.44 8.91 8.13
CA GLY A 147 2.39 8.50 9.53
C GLY A 147 2.67 9.63 10.53
N GLY A 148 2.38 10.89 10.15
CA GLY A 148 2.67 12.09 10.94
C GLY A 148 4.09 12.64 10.80
N LEU A 149 4.95 12.02 10.00
CA LEU A 149 6.27 12.53 9.67
C LEU A 149 6.17 13.62 8.59
N ALA A 150 6.65 14.82 8.90
CA ALA A 150 6.68 15.93 7.97
C ALA A 150 7.99 15.93 7.15
N GLY A 151 7.87 16.05 5.82
CA GLY A 151 9.00 16.23 4.91
C GLY A 151 9.99 15.06 4.87
N GLN A 152 9.62 13.87 5.34
CA GLN A 152 10.46 12.68 5.24
C GLN A 152 10.22 11.99 3.89
N ARG A 153 11.30 11.44 3.33
CA ARG A 153 11.30 10.75 2.03
C ARG A 153 10.59 9.39 2.07
N TYR A 154 10.75 8.65 3.17
CA TYR A 154 10.13 7.35 3.38
C TYR A 154 9.30 7.35 4.65
N LEU A 155 8.46 6.32 4.80
CA LEU A 155 7.55 6.13 5.94
C LEU A 155 8.30 5.99 7.29
N TRP A 156 9.60 5.70 7.25
CA TRP A 156 10.47 5.55 8.41
C TRP A 156 11.54 6.65 8.54
N GLY A 157 11.50 7.69 7.69
CA GLY A 157 12.49 8.76 7.67
C GLY A 157 13.22 8.87 6.34
N ASN A 158 14.44 9.42 6.36
CA ASN A 158 15.22 9.70 5.15
C ASN A 158 16.23 8.62 4.78
N ASP A 159 16.42 7.60 5.64
CA ASP A 159 17.33 6.51 5.36
C ASP A 159 16.81 5.64 4.22
N LYS A 160 17.70 5.36 3.25
CA LYS A 160 17.37 4.47 2.14
C LYS A 160 16.93 3.10 2.68
N PRO A 161 15.90 2.49 2.07
CA PRO A 161 15.49 1.15 2.47
C PRO A 161 16.67 0.17 2.37
N ASN A 162 16.68 -0.79 3.27
CA ASN A 162 17.76 -1.78 3.39
C ASN A 162 17.23 -3.22 3.45
N GLY A 163 15.95 -3.42 3.12
CA GLY A 163 15.25 -4.71 3.12
C GLY A 163 14.61 -5.11 4.45
N SER A 164 14.89 -4.40 5.55
CA SER A 164 14.22 -4.66 6.83
C SER A 164 12.90 -3.91 6.99
N GLN A 165 12.77 -2.76 6.34
CA GLN A 165 11.57 -1.91 6.47
C GLN A 165 10.48 -2.29 5.49
N CYS A 166 10.86 -2.71 4.28
CA CYS A 166 9.96 -3.14 3.23
C CYS A 166 10.55 -4.30 2.43
N ASN A 167 9.66 -5.15 1.93
CA ASN A 167 9.90 -5.98 0.77
C ASN A 167 9.78 -5.10 -0.50
N TYR A 168 10.90 -4.83 -1.14
CA TYR A 168 10.96 -4.11 -2.41
C TYR A 168 12.08 -4.75 -3.24
N ALA A 169 12.01 -4.62 -4.56
CA ALA A 169 12.93 -5.28 -5.48
C ALA A 169 14.37 -4.71 -5.38
N ASP A 170 15.10 -5.10 -4.35
CA ASP A 170 16.47 -4.69 -4.05
C ASP A 170 17.42 -5.89 -3.81
N LYS A 171 18.65 -5.60 -3.40
CA LYS A 171 19.71 -6.58 -3.09
C LYS A 171 19.30 -7.65 -2.06
N ASN A 172 18.25 -7.42 -1.26
CA ASN A 172 17.75 -8.40 -0.30
C ASN A 172 16.71 -9.33 -0.91
N ALA A 173 16.00 -8.89 -1.96
CA ALA A 173 15.20 -9.77 -2.78
C ALA A 173 16.10 -10.79 -3.51
N ASP A 174 17.31 -10.40 -3.92
CA ASP A 174 18.24 -11.30 -4.65
C ASP A 174 18.57 -12.58 -3.87
N ALA A 175 18.91 -12.47 -2.58
CA ALA A 175 19.23 -13.63 -1.73
C ALA A 175 18.02 -14.54 -1.47
N ILE A 176 16.81 -13.98 -1.36
CA ILE A 176 15.56 -14.74 -1.13
C ILE A 176 15.07 -15.38 -2.42
N LEU A 177 15.10 -14.62 -3.53
CA LEU A 177 14.66 -15.05 -4.85
C LEU A 177 15.60 -16.10 -5.44
N THR A 178 16.92 -15.99 -5.24
CA THR A 178 17.87 -17.04 -5.63
C THR A 178 17.79 -18.29 -4.75
N GLN A 179 17.37 -18.17 -3.48
CA GLN A 179 17.14 -19.34 -2.61
C GLN A 179 15.86 -20.10 -3.00
N GLY A 180 14.80 -19.40 -3.43
CA GLY A 180 13.54 -20.00 -3.91
C GLY A 180 13.58 -20.44 -5.38
N ASN A 181 14.38 -19.76 -6.21
CA ASN A 181 14.60 -20.04 -7.62
C ASN A 181 16.07 -19.74 -7.98
N PRO A 182 16.96 -20.74 -7.99
CA PRO A 182 18.40 -20.55 -8.26
C PRO A 182 18.72 -19.96 -9.64
N ASP A 183 17.79 -20.06 -10.59
CA ASP A 183 17.92 -19.53 -11.94
C ASP A 183 17.34 -18.11 -12.07
N PHE A 184 16.91 -17.49 -10.97
CA PHE A 184 16.36 -16.15 -10.97
C PHE A 184 17.37 -15.13 -11.53
N ASN A 185 16.97 -14.42 -12.59
CA ASN A 185 17.75 -13.37 -13.21
C ASN A 185 16.88 -12.14 -13.45
N TRP A 186 17.30 -10.99 -12.89
CA TRP A 186 16.63 -9.70 -13.08
C TRP A 186 16.44 -9.32 -14.56
N ALA A 187 17.30 -9.81 -15.45
CA ALA A 187 17.20 -9.55 -16.89
C ALA A 187 15.96 -10.17 -17.56
N ASP A 188 15.32 -11.17 -16.94
CA ASP A 188 14.18 -11.87 -17.52
C ASP A 188 12.86 -11.08 -17.41
N PHE A 189 12.79 -10.10 -16.48
CA PHE A 189 11.63 -9.20 -16.32
C PHE A 189 11.68 -7.96 -17.23
N GLY A 190 12.78 -7.77 -17.97
CA GLY A 190 13.03 -6.59 -18.80
C GLY A 190 12.69 -6.75 -20.28
N ARG A 191 11.49 -7.24 -20.64
CA ARG A 191 10.99 -7.21 -22.01
C ARG A 191 9.70 -6.42 -22.16
#